data_AF-A0A927U6W2-F1
#
_entry.id   AF-A0A927U6W2-F1
#
_cell.length_a   1.000
_cell.length_b   1.000
_cell.length_c   1.000
_cell.angle_alpha   90.00
_cell.angle_beta   90.00
_cell.angle_gamma   90.00
#
_symmetry.space_group_name_H-M   'P 1'
#
loop_
_entity.id
_entity.type
_entity.pdbx_description
1 polymer ?
#
loop_
_entity_poly.entity_id
_entity_poly.type
_entity_poly.pdbx_seq_one_letter_code
_entity_poly.pdbx_strand_id
1 'polypeptide(L)'
;MTILVDYENVTNHNGLKGLEYVNDKDTLIIFYSAACKSIRKGDVTLIEQSGCKWRTYKLQAPGKNALDFYISVQAGILAEQGERHIAIISNDKGFKAVVDFVNIKYKSDGMIIVKAPTIEAAISVMNDPDDSERKATVDSKMALLNIEEEFAKYQEKERLCKKIKYVFNDTDYENLVDEIISFVSIHDKVQKKKMYSDSMHVFGRDSGREIYNIIKEVV
;
A
#
# COMPACT_ATOMS: atom_id res chain seq x y z
N MET A 1 -5.86 -7.05 13.36
CA MET A 1 -6.74 -5.90 13.67
C MET A 1 -8.16 -6.23 13.22
N THR A 2 -9.20 -5.67 13.85
CA THR A 2 -10.58 -5.69 13.32
C THR A 2 -10.95 -4.36 12.64
N ILE A 3 -11.40 -4.44 11.39
CA ILE A 3 -11.70 -3.31 10.49
C ILE A 3 -13.21 -3.24 10.26
N LEU A 4 -13.85 -2.19 10.76
CA LEU A 4 -15.28 -1.91 10.65
C LEU A 4 -15.51 -0.88 9.54
N VAL A 5 -16.11 -1.30 8.44
CA VAL A 5 -16.33 -0.43 7.26
C VAL A 5 -17.76 0.06 7.22
N ASP A 6 -17.92 1.38 7.33
CA ASP A 6 -19.16 2.10 7.01
C ASP A 6 -19.28 2.24 5.49
N TYR A 7 -19.83 1.20 4.84
CA TYR A 7 -19.77 1.11 3.38
C TYR A 7 -20.57 2.21 2.70
N GLU A 8 -21.70 2.61 3.28
CA GLU A 8 -22.56 3.69 2.76
C GLU A 8 -21.81 5.03 2.69
N ASN A 9 -21.03 5.33 3.72
CA ASN A 9 -20.32 6.60 3.81
C ASN A 9 -19.07 6.65 2.92
N VAL A 10 -18.46 5.50 2.62
CA VAL A 10 -17.14 5.43 1.94
C VAL A 10 -17.18 4.86 0.53
N THR A 11 -18.35 4.48 0.00
CA THR A 11 -18.44 3.88 -1.35
C THR A 11 -17.89 4.81 -2.42
N ASN A 12 -18.21 6.10 -2.34
CA ASN A 12 -17.78 7.13 -3.30
C ASN A 12 -16.35 7.63 -3.07
N HIS A 13 -15.74 7.29 -1.93
CA HIS A 13 -14.45 7.82 -1.49
C HIS A 13 -13.36 6.75 -1.42
N ASN A 14 -13.59 5.58 -2.02
CA ASN A 14 -12.68 4.45 -1.97
C ASN A 14 -12.30 4.04 -0.53
N GLY A 15 -13.26 3.92 0.39
CA GLY A 15 -12.92 3.49 1.76
C GLY A 15 -12.24 2.13 1.85
N LEU A 16 -12.46 1.26 0.87
CA LEU A 16 -11.74 -0.02 0.74
C LEU A 16 -10.32 0.11 0.18
N LYS A 17 -9.82 1.33 -0.09
CA LYS A 17 -8.44 1.55 -0.51
C LYS A 17 -7.48 1.07 0.58
N GLY A 18 -6.53 0.22 0.21
CA GLY A 18 -5.63 -0.48 1.13
C GLY A 18 -6.04 -1.92 1.43
N LEU A 19 -7.06 -2.47 0.77
CA LEU A 19 -7.41 -3.89 0.85
C LEU A 19 -6.22 -4.81 0.53
N GLU A 20 -5.31 -4.39 -0.34
CA GLU A 20 -4.09 -5.13 -0.68
C GLU A 20 -3.09 -5.29 0.48
N TYR A 21 -3.28 -4.56 1.59
CA TYR A 21 -2.48 -4.68 2.81
C TYR A 21 -3.19 -5.48 3.92
N VAL A 22 -4.44 -5.89 3.70
CA VAL A 22 -5.17 -6.75 4.64
C VAL A 22 -4.58 -8.16 4.59
N ASN A 23 -4.48 -8.84 5.73
CA ASN A 23 -3.93 -10.19 5.83
C ASN A 23 -4.79 -11.13 6.69
N ASP A 24 -4.34 -12.37 6.83
CA ASP A 24 -5.03 -13.47 7.53
C ASP A 24 -5.23 -13.25 9.03
N LYS A 25 -4.48 -12.32 9.64
CA LYS A 25 -4.64 -11.92 11.04
C LYS A 25 -5.74 -10.88 11.25
N ASP A 26 -6.30 -10.33 10.17
CA ASP A 26 -7.34 -9.31 10.27
C ASP A 26 -8.75 -9.89 10.22
N THR A 27 -9.69 -9.10 10.74
CA THR A 27 -11.12 -9.31 10.54
C THR A 27 -11.73 -8.09 9.86
N LEU A 28 -12.31 -8.28 8.68
CA LEU A 28 -13.01 -7.24 7.92
C LEU A 28 -14.53 -7.36 8.12
N ILE A 29 -15.19 -6.30 8.56
CA ILE A 29 -16.64 -6.27 8.77
C ILE A 29 -17.23 -5.11 7.97
N ILE A 30 -18.03 -5.42 6.95
CA ILE A 30 -18.67 -4.43 6.08
C ILE A 30 -20.12 -4.20 6.49
N PHE A 31 -20.43 -2.98 6.90
CA PHE A 31 -21.79 -2.54 7.21
C PHE A 31 -22.36 -1.79 6.02
N TYR A 32 -23.54 -2.17 5.54
CA TYR A 32 -24.14 -1.58 4.36
C TYR A 32 -25.66 -1.46 4.48
N SER A 33 -26.25 -0.54 3.73
CA SER A 33 -27.71 -0.34 3.69
C SER A 33 -28.29 -0.74 2.33
N ALA A 34 -29.61 -0.63 2.20
CA ALA A 34 -30.27 -0.83 0.91
C ALA A 34 -29.85 0.21 -0.16
N ALA A 35 -29.28 1.35 0.24
CA ALA A 35 -28.78 2.37 -0.68
C ALA A 35 -27.46 1.94 -1.36
N CYS A 36 -26.67 1.08 -0.72
CA CYS A 36 -25.38 0.63 -1.24
C CYS A 36 -25.23 -0.90 -1.10
N LYS A 37 -25.63 -1.64 -2.14
CA LYS A 37 -25.67 -3.13 -2.13
C LYS A 37 -24.55 -3.80 -2.92
N SER A 38 -23.81 -3.04 -3.72
CA SER A 38 -22.88 -3.58 -4.69
C SER A 38 -21.45 -3.30 -4.27
N ILE A 39 -20.62 -4.33 -4.25
CA ILE A 39 -19.17 -4.25 -4.06
C ILE A 39 -18.47 -4.58 -5.39
N ARG A 40 -17.33 -3.97 -5.68
CA ARG A 40 -16.61 -4.25 -6.93
C ARG A 40 -16.00 -5.65 -6.86
N LYS A 41 -16.01 -6.36 -7.99
CA LYS A 41 -15.40 -7.70 -8.10
C LYS A 41 -13.93 -7.70 -7.68
N GLY A 42 -13.17 -6.67 -8.04
CA GLY A 42 -11.77 -6.54 -7.64
C GLY A 42 -11.57 -6.43 -6.13
N ASP A 43 -12.47 -5.74 -5.41
CA ASP A 43 -12.41 -5.65 -3.95
C ASP A 43 -12.67 -7.03 -3.32
N VAL A 44 -13.63 -7.79 -3.85
CA VAL A 44 -13.92 -9.17 -3.39
C VAL A 44 -12.72 -10.09 -3.62
N THR A 45 -12.09 -10.01 -4.80
CA THR A 45 -10.87 -10.79 -5.09
C THR A 45 -9.74 -10.47 -4.10
N LEU A 46 -9.52 -9.20 -3.76
CA LEU A 46 -8.52 -8.82 -2.76
C LEU A 46 -8.85 -9.36 -1.36
N ILE A 47 -10.12 -9.31 -0.96
CA ILE A 47 -10.58 -9.88 0.33
C ILE A 47 -10.31 -11.39 0.37
N GLU A 48 -10.67 -12.12 -0.69
CA GLU A 48 -10.44 -13.57 -0.77
C GLU A 48 -8.95 -13.91 -0.73
N GLN A 49 -8.12 -13.16 -1.47
CA GLN A 49 -6.66 -13.34 -1.50
C GLN A 49 -5.97 -13.01 -0.18
N SER A 50 -6.54 -12.10 0.61
CA SER A 50 -5.97 -11.68 1.90
C SER A 50 -5.97 -12.79 2.95
N GLY A 51 -6.88 -13.77 2.82
CA GLY A 51 -7.11 -14.80 3.84
C GLY A 51 -7.75 -14.29 5.13
N CYS A 52 -8.17 -13.02 5.18
CA CYS A 52 -8.78 -12.43 6.38
C CYS A 52 -10.15 -13.03 6.68
N LYS A 53 -10.59 -12.93 7.94
CA LYS A 53 -11.98 -13.24 8.28
C LYS A 53 -12.85 -12.09 7.79
N TRP A 54 -13.83 -12.34 6.93
CA TRP A 54 -14.72 -11.27 6.48
C TRP A 54 -16.19 -11.56 6.76
N ARG A 55 -16.94 -10.51 7.12
CA ARG A 55 -18.37 -10.56 7.45
C ARG A 55 -19.08 -9.34 6.90
N THR A 56 -20.39 -9.46 6.69
CA THR A 56 -21.23 -8.33 6.26
C THR A 56 -22.46 -8.20 7.13
N TYR A 57 -22.88 -6.97 7.42
CA TYR A 57 -24.13 -6.67 8.11
C TYR A 57 -24.95 -5.68 7.32
N LYS A 58 -26.12 -6.13 6.87
CA LYS A 58 -27.09 -5.28 6.17
C LYS A 58 -28.01 -4.60 7.18
N LEU A 59 -28.14 -3.28 7.07
CA LEU A 59 -29.11 -2.50 7.83
C LEU A 59 -30.55 -2.96 7.50
N GLN A 60 -31.29 -3.35 8.53
CA GLN A 60 -32.66 -3.86 8.39
C GLN A 60 -33.69 -2.74 8.34
N ALA A 61 -33.63 -1.80 9.29
CA ALA A 61 -34.53 -0.67 9.38
C ALA A 61 -33.78 0.62 9.04
N PRO A 62 -34.09 1.29 7.92
CA PRO A 62 -33.46 2.55 7.57
C PRO A 62 -33.90 3.64 8.54
N GLY A 63 -32.96 4.50 8.89
CA GLY A 63 -33.17 5.64 9.77
C GLY A 63 -31.95 6.55 9.71
N LYS A 64 -32.13 7.80 10.09
CA LYS A 64 -31.00 8.74 10.19
C LYS A 64 -29.95 8.15 11.14
N ASN A 65 -28.72 7.98 10.65
CA ASN A 65 -27.58 7.44 11.40
C ASN A 65 -27.78 5.99 11.91
N ALA A 66 -28.72 5.23 11.33
CA ALA A 66 -29.03 3.88 11.82
C ALA A 66 -27.88 2.90 11.62
N LEU A 67 -27.09 3.06 10.55
CA LEU A 67 -25.89 2.27 10.31
C LEU A 67 -24.78 2.57 11.34
N ASP A 68 -24.64 3.82 11.75
CA ASP A 68 -23.67 4.25 12.76
C ASP A 68 -23.91 3.54 14.10
N PHE A 69 -25.16 3.28 14.45
CA PHE A 69 -25.48 2.51 15.66
C PHE A 69 -25.02 1.06 15.55
N TYR A 70 -25.15 0.40 14.40
CA TYR A 70 -24.62 -0.96 14.20
C TYR A 70 -23.11 -0.99 14.42
N ILE A 71 -22.39 -0.04 13.84
CA ILE A 71 -20.93 0.06 13.93
C ILE A 71 -20.51 0.38 15.37
N SER A 72 -21.17 1.33 16.03
CA SER A 72 -20.87 1.73 17.40
C SER A 72 -21.09 0.58 18.39
N VAL A 73 -22.19 -0.17 18.24
CA VAL A 73 -22.47 -1.36 19.04
C VAL A 73 -21.42 -2.44 18.79
N GLN A 74 -21.08 -2.72 17.53
CA GLN A 74 -20.05 -3.72 17.22
C GLN A 74 -18.68 -3.34 17.77
N ALA A 75 -18.28 -2.08 17.67
CA ALA A 75 -17.02 -1.59 18.25
C ALA A 75 -16.98 -1.81 19.78
N GLY A 76 -18.09 -1.54 20.48
CA GLY A 76 -18.21 -1.81 21.92
C GLY A 76 -18.16 -3.30 22.26
N ILE A 77 -18.84 -4.16 21.48
CA ILE A 77 -18.80 -5.62 21.66
C ILE A 77 -17.38 -6.14 21.49
N LEU A 78 -16.66 -5.69 20.46
CA LEU A 78 -15.28 -6.10 20.20
C LEU A 78 -14.35 -5.68 21.33
N ALA A 79 -14.50 -4.44 21.82
CA ALA A 79 -13.75 -3.94 22.97
C ALA A 79 -13.98 -4.82 24.22
N GLU A 80 -15.23 -5.13 24.56
CA GLU A 80 -15.56 -6.02 25.69
C GLU A 80 -15.05 -7.46 25.49
N GLN A 81 -14.94 -7.93 24.25
CA GLN A 81 -14.37 -9.24 23.91
C GLN A 81 -12.83 -9.26 23.92
N GLY A 82 -12.18 -8.12 24.20
CA GLY A 82 -10.73 -8.00 24.29
C GLY A 82 -10.02 -7.81 22.95
N GLU A 83 -10.75 -7.42 21.89
CA GLU A 83 -10.10 -6.96 20.66
C GLU A 83 -9.33 -5.67 20.94
N ARG A 84 -8.01 -5.70 20.71
CA ARG A 84 -7.13 -4.58 21.08
C ARG A 84 -6.98 -3.55 19.98
N HIS A 85 -7.24 -3.91 18.74
CA HIS A 85 -6.94 -3.09 17.57
C HIS A 85 -8.17 -2.96 16.69
N ILE A 86 -8.88 -1.83 16.79
CA ILE A 86 -10.14 -1.58 16.07
C ILE A 86 -9.99 -0.37 15.16
N ALA A 87 -10.28 -0.55 13.87
CA ALA A 87 -10.34 0.53 12.90
C ALA A 87 -11.78 0.75 12.44
N ILE A 88 -12.28 1.99 12.52
CA ILE A 88 -13.54 2.41 11.91
C ILE A 88 -13.22 3.17 10.62
N ILE A 89 -13.66 2.63 9.49
CA ILE A 89 -13.49 3.22 8.16
C ILE A 89 -14.76 3.99 7.80
N SER A 90 -14.72 5.31 8.01
CA SER A 90 -15.81 6.24 7.73
C SER A 90 -15.30 7.68 7.62
N ASN A 91 -15.92 8.51 6.79
CA ASN A 91 -15.74 9.97 6.79
C ASN A 91 -16.65 10.68 7.79
N ASP A 92 -17.61 9.99 8.42
CA ASP A 92 -18.47 10.60 9.43
C ASP A 92 -17.67 11.02 10.66
N LYS A 93 -17.83 12.30 11.05
CA LYS A 93 -17.18 12.88 12.23
C LYS A 93 -17.83 12.38 13.53
N GLY A 94 -19.04 11.86 13.49
CA GLY A 94 -19.78 11.29 14.62
C GLY A 94 -19.05 10.15 15.31
N PHE A 95 -18.29 9.33 14.56
CA PHE A 95 -17.48 8.26 15.13
C PHE A 95 -16.34 8.72 16.04
N LYS A 96 -16.01 10.02 16.05
CA LYS A 96 -15.11 10.58 17.05
C LYS A 96 -15.62 10.32 18.47
N ALA A 97 -16.93 10.38 18.70
CA ALA A 97 -17.51 10.11 20.01
C ALA A 97 -17.28 8.65 20.46
N VAL A 98 -17.33 7.70 19.52
CA VAL A 98 -17.04 6.28 19.79
C VAL A 98 -15.58 6.09 20.15
N VAL A 99 -14.67 6.65 19.34
CA VAL A 99 -13.22 6.62 19.59
C VAL A 99 -12.89 7.22 20.97
N ASP A 100 -13.45 8.40 21.27
CA ASP A 100 -13.19 9.10 22.53
C ASP A 100 -13.70 8.28 23.74
N PHE A 101 -14.93 7.76 23.69
CA PHE A 101 -15.50 6.96 24.78
C PHE A 101 -14.70 5.68 25.05
N VAL A 102 -14.37 4.96 23.97
CA VAL A 102 -13.65 3.69 24.04
C VAL A 102 -12.22 3.91 24.54
N ASN A 103 -11.53 4.94 24.05
CA ASN A 103 -10.21 5.31 24.56
C ASN A 103 -10.24 5.72 26.04
N ILE A 104 -11.29 6.41 26.53
CA ILE A 104 -11.42 6.73 27.96
C ILE A 104 -11.55 5.45 28.80
N LYS A 105 -12.33 4.47 28.34
CA LYS A 105 -12.67 3.28 29.13
C LYS A 105 -11.54 2.23 29.16
N TYR A 106 -10.83 2.03 28.05
CA TYR A 106 -9.87 0.90 27.91
C TYR A 106 -8.43 1.34 27.65
N LYS A 107 -8.07 2.62 27.92
CA LYS A 107 -6.70 3.13 27.72
C LYS A 107 -5.64 2.27 28.41
N SER A 108 -5.94 1.84 29.62
CA SER A 108 -5.02 1.05 30.46
C SER A 108 -4.84 -0.38 29.98
N ASP A 109 -5.75 -0.87 29.12
CA ASP A 109 -5.74 -2.24 28.61
C ASP A 109 -4.92 -2.40 27.32
N GLY A 110 -4.26 -1.31 26.89
CA GLY A 110 -3.48 -1.26 25.65
C GLY A 110 -4.35 -1.31 24.40
N MET A 111 -5.64 -0.99 24.53
CA MET A 111 -6.56 -0.97 23.41
C MET A 111 -6.43 0.31 22.59
N ILE A 112 -6.40 0.17 21.27
CA ILE A 112 -6.28 1.24 20.30
C ILE A 112 -7.48 1.16 19.35
N ILE A 113 -8.26 2.24 19.33
CA ILE A 113 -9.32 2.44 18.35
C ILE A 113 -9.04 3.70 17.53
N VAL A 114 -9.16 3.59 16.20
CA VAL A 114 -8.92 4.70 15.27
C VAL A 114 -10.10 4.86 14.33
N LYS A 115 -10.31 6.09 13.85
CA LYS A 115 -11.22 6.38 12.75
C LYS A 115 -10.42 6.91 11.57
N ALA A 116 -10.58 6.31 10.40
CA ALA A 116 -9.87 6.69 9.19
C ALA A 116 -10.82 6.72 7.97
N PRO A 117 -10.49 7.48 6.91
CA PRO A 117 -11.29 7.50 5.69
C PRO A 117 -11.11 6.23 4.84
N THR A 118 -9.97 5.54 4.95
CA THR A 118 -9.58 4.36 4.17
C THR A 118 -8.84 3.34 5.03
N ILE A 119 -8.73 2.09 4.54
CA ILE A 119 -8.01 1.01 5.23
C ILE A 119 -6.50 1.34 5.36
N GLU A 120 -5.86 1.80 4.28
CA GLU A 120 -4.44 2.20 4.32
C GLU A 120 -4.18 3.33 5.35
N ALA A 121 -5.10 4.29 5.48
CA ALA A 121 -4.98 5.35 6.46
C ALA A 121 -5.17 4.82 7.89
N ALA A 122 -6.05 3.83 8.10
CA ALA A 122 -6.19 3.19 9.39
C ALA A 122 -4.92 2.44 9.81
N ILE A 123 -4.31 1.68 8.89
CA ILE A 123 -3.06 0.95 9.14
C ILE A 123 -1.94 1.92 9.53
N SER A 124 -1.82 3.05 8.81
CA SER A 124 -0.83 4.09 9.09
C SER A 124 -0.98 4.69 10.50
N VAL A 125 -2.22 4.89 10.98
CA VAL A 125 -2.49 5.54 12.28
C VAL A 125 -2.53 4.56 13.45
N MET A 126 -2.83 3.27 13.22
CA MET A 126 -3.03 2.29 14.29
C MET A 126 -1.78 2.07 15.17
N ASN A 127 -0.59 2.22 14.59
CA ASN A 127 0.70 2.16 15.29
C ASN A 127 0.87 0.91 16.20
N ASP A 128 0.43 -0.24 15.71
CA ASP A 128 0.67 -1.54 16.34
C ASP A 128 2.15 -1.95 16.14
N PRO A 129 2.96 -2.11 17.21
CA PRO A 129 4.37 -2.50 17.09
C PRO A 129 4.59 -3.83 16.38
N ASP A 130 3.65 -4.78 16.55
CA ASP A 130 3.73 -6.11 15.94
C ASP A 130 3.44 -6.08 14.43
N ASP A 131 3.02 -4.92 13.91
CA ASP A 131 2.61 -4.69 12.54
C ASP A 131 3.41 -3.56 11.86
N SER A 132 4.58 -3.26 12.42
CA SER A 132 5.45 -2.15 11.99
C SER A 132 5.95 -2.28 10.55
N GLU A 133 6.21 -3.50 10.06
CA GLU A 133 6.64 -3.75 8.66
C GLU A 133 5.51 -3.43 7.67
N ARG A 134 4.28 -3.87 7.98
CA ARG A 134 3.10 -3.57 7.17
C ARG A 134 2.85 -2.08 7.14
N LYS A 135 2.89 -1.42 8.30
CA LYS A 135 2.78 0.03 8.42
C LYS A 135 3.83 0.74 7.56
N ALA A 136 5.10 0.34 7.64
CA ALA A 136 6.17 0.96 6.85
C ALA A 136 5.93 0.82 5.34
N THR A 137 5.42 -0.34 4.89
CA THR A 137 5.05 -0.58 3.49
C THR A 137 3.93 0.36 3.04
N VAL A 138 2.89 0.51 3.86
CA VAL A 138 1.77 1.41 3.59
C VAL A 138 2.23 2.87 3.56
N ASP A 139 2.97 3.30 4.58
CA ASP A 139 3.48 4.66 4.69
C ASP A 139 4.38 5.02 3.52
N SER A 140 5.27 4.10 3.10
CA SER A 140 6.15 4.31 1.95
C SER A 140 5.37 4.50 0.65
N LYS A 141 4.25 3.80 0.46
CA LYS A 141 3.40 3.93 -0.74
C LYS A 141 2.49 5.16 -0.69
N MET A 142 2.16 5.61 0.51
CA MET A 142 1.35 6.82 0.74
C MET A 142 2.19 8.11 0.79
N ALA A 143 3.52 7.98 0.75
CA ALA A 143 4.43 9.12 0.79
C ALA A 143 4.17 10.08 -0.39
N LEU A 144 4.04 11.36 -0.06
CA LEU A 144 3.96 12.42 -1.07
C LEU A 144 5.37 12.73 -1.56
N LEU A 145 5.57 12.61 -2.87
CA LEU A 145 6.81 12.95 -3.54
C LEU A 145 6.68 14.30 -4.24
N ASN A 146 7.79 15.03 -4.36
CA ASN A 146 7.84 16.25 -5.13
C ASN A 146 7.84 15.92 -6.63
N ILE A 147 6.83 16.41 -7.35
CA ILE A 147 6.65 16.13 -8.78
C ILE A 147 7.85 16.59 -9.61
N GLU A 148 8.44 17.75 -9.30
CA GLU A 148 9.59 18.30 -10.04
C GLU A 148 10.83 17.45 -9.83
N GLU A 149 11.09 17.00 -8.61
CA GLU A 149 12.21 16.11 -8.30
C GLU A 149 12.06 14.75 -8.97
N GLU A 150 10.86 14.15 -8.94
CA GLU A 150 10.59 12.88 -9.60
C GLU A 150 10.68 12.99 -11.13
N PHE A 151 10.21 14.10 -11.70
CA PHE A 151 10.36 14.35 -13.13
C PHE A 151 11.82 14.57 -13.53
N ALA A 152 12.61 15.26 -12.71
CA ALA A 152 14.04 15.43 -12.94
C ALA A 152 14.77 14.07 -12.96
N LYS A 153 14.46 13.18 -12.00
CA LYS A 153 14.99 11.80 -11.97
C LYS A 153 14.59 11.02 -13.22
N TYR A 154 13.31 11.11 -13.62
CA TYR A 154 12.83 10.49 -14.85
C TYR A 154 13.58 10.98 -16.09
N GLN A 155 13.78 12.31 -16.22
CA GLN A 155 14.52 12.89 -17.34
C GLN A 155 15.99 12.48 -17.37
N GLU A 156 16.63 12.39 -16.20
CA GLU A 156 18.00 11.89 -16.09
C GLU A 156 18.10 10.45 -16.59
N LYS A 157 17.18 9.58 -16.15
CA LYS A 157 17.08 8.20 -16.62
C LYS A 157 16.83 8.12 -18.13
N GLU A 158 15.95 8.97 -18.67
CA GLU A 158 15.67 9.01 -20.11
C GLU A 158 16.89 9.47 -20.91
N ARG A 159 17.63 10.48 -20.43
CA ARG A 159 18.89 10.93 -21.03
C ARG A 159 19.93 9.83 -21.03
N LEU A 160 20.06 9.10 -19.92
CA LEU A 160 20.99 7.98 -19.83
C LEU A 160 20.64 6.88 -20.83
N CYS A 161 19.36 6.50 -20.92
CA CYS A 161 18.89 5.54 -21.92
C CYS A 161 19.23 5.98 -23.35
N LYS A 162 19.01 7.26 -23.69
CA LYS A 162 19.36 7.82 -25.01
C LYS A 162 20.86 7.75 -25.29
N LYS A 163 21.71 8.07 -24.31
CA LYS A 163 23.16 7.96 -24.46
C LYS A 163 23.62 6.52 -24.66
N ILE A 164 23.08 5.57 -23.88
CA ILE A 164 23.41 4.14 -24.05
C ILE A 164 23.03 3.68 -25.47
N LYS A 165 21.81 3.97 -25.92
CA LYS A 165 21.37 3.65 -27.29
C LYS A 165 22.31 4.24 -28.34
N TYR A 166 22.72 5.49 -28.16
CA TYR A 166 23.61 6.17 -29.09
C TYR A 166 25.00 5.52 -29.14
N VAL A 167 25.62 5.21 -28.01
CA VAL A 167 26.99 4.70 -27.96
C VAL A 167 27.10 3.25 -28.44
N PHE A 168 26.02 2.48 -28.32
CA PHE A 168 25.97 1.10 -28.82
C PHE A 168 25.39 0.96 -30.24
N ASN A 169 24.99 2.06 -30.89
CA ASN A 169 24.57 2.06 -32.28
C ASN A 169 25.72 1.62 -33.19
N ASP A 170 25.46 0.73 -34.15
CA ASP A 170 26.46 0.17 -35.07
C ASP A 170 27.62 -0.57 -34.38
N THR A 171 27.42 -1.02 -33.13
CA THR A 171 28.36 -1.90 -32.43
C THR A 171 27.93 -3.36 -32.53
N ASP A 172 28.85 -4.29 -32.28
CA ASP A 172 28.53 -5.73 -32.18
C ASP A 172 27.51 -6.05 -31.06
N TYR A 173 27.23 -5.08 -30.18
CA TYR A 173 26.33 -5.17 -29.04
C TYR A 173 25.00 -4.42 -29.23
N GLU A 174 24.70 -3.89 -30.43
CA GLU A 174 23.46 -3.16 -30.70
C GLU A 174 22.20 -3.97 -30.36
N ASN A 175 22.23 -5.28 -30.65
CA ASN A 175 21.13 -6.20 -30.35
C ASN A 175 20.94 -6.45 -28.83
N LEU A 176 21.92 -6.07 -28.00
CA LEU A 176 21.89 -6.24 -26.54
C LEU A 176 21.52 -4.94 -25.81
N VAL A 177 21.21 -3.86 -26.53
CA VAL A 177 21.01 -2.52 -25.93
C VAL A 177 19.91 -2.50 -24.87
N ASP A 178 18.80 -3.20 -25.07
CA ASP A 178 17.72 -3.23 -24.08
C ASP A 178 18.12 -4.02 -22.81
N GLU A 179 18.93 -5.06 -22.97
CA GLU A 179 19.52 -5.82 -21.86
C GLU A 179 20.56 -4.98 -21.11
N ILE A 180 21.37 -4.22 -21.83
CA ILE A 180 22.36 -3.28 -21.28
C ILE A 180 21.66 -2.16 -20.49
N ILE A 181 20.58 -1.57 -21.03
CA ILE A 181 19.78 -0.55 -20.31
C ILE A 181 19.18 -1.14 -19.02
N SER A 182 18.67 -2.37 -19.09
CA SER A 182 18.14 -3.08 -17.93
C SER A 182 19.22 -3.33 -16.88
N PHE A 183 20.40 -3.78 -17.31
CA PHE A 183 21.58 -3.98 -16.47
C PHE A 183 22.00 -2.67 -15.77
N VAL A 184 22.14 -1.56 -16.50
CA VAL A 184 22.52 -0.26 -15.93
C VAL A 184 21.47 0.25 -14.94
N SER A 185 20.18 0.07 -15.24
CA SER A 185 19.08 0.50 -14.36
C SER A 185 19.10 -0.19 -12.98
N ILE A 186 19.65 -1.41 -12.89
CA ILE A 186 19.80 -2.15 -11.62
C ILE A 186 21.03 -1.65 -10.83
N HIS A 187 21.99 -1.05 -11.52
CA HIS A 187 23.23 -0.50 -10.95
C HIS A 187 23.20 1.03 -10.75
N ASP A 188 22.05 1.67 -11.00
CA ASP A 188 21.81 3.13 -10.94
C ASP A 188 22.16 3.76 -9.58
N LYS A 189 22.41 2.92 -8.55
CA LYS A 189 23.06 3.31 -7.30
C LYS A 189 24.09 2.27 -6.85
N VAL A 190 25.37 2.62 -7.01
CA VAL A 190 26.55 2.20 -6.22
C VAL A 190 27.53 1.14 -6.80
N GLN A 191 28.82 1.51 -6.71
CA GLN A 191 30.07 0.73 -6.81
C GLN A 191 30.45 0.18 -8.19
N LYS A 192 31.28 0.95 -8.91
CA LYS A 192 31.98 0.58 -10.16
C LYS A 192 32.58 -0.84 -10.14
N LYS A 193 33.06 -1.29 -8.97
CA LYS A 193 33.64 -2.63 -8.79
C LYS A 193 32.61 -3.76 -8.94
N LYS A 194 31.39 -3.56 -8.43
CA LYS A 194 30.30 -4.54 -8.53
C LYS A 194 29.78 -4.62 -9.97
N MET A 195 29.56 -3.46 -10.57
CA MET A 195 29.14 -3.36 -11.97
C MET A 195 30.13 -4.04 -12.93
N TYR A 196 31.43 -3.89 -12.71
CA TYR A 196 32.44 -4.60 -13.50
C TYR A 196 32.28 -6.12 -13.38
N SER A 197 32.22 -6.66 -12.16
CA SER A 197 32.06 -8.10 -11.95
C SER A 197 30.77 -8.63 -12.59
N ASP A 198 29.65 -7.93 -12.38
CA ASP A 198 28.34 -8.37 -12.83
C ASP A 198 28.23 -8.32 -14.37
N SER A 199 28.89 -7.36 -15.03
CA SER A 199 28.95 -7.32 -16.49
C SER A 199 29.65 -8.56 -17.09
N MET A 200 30.67 -9.12 -16.43
CA MET A 200 31.32 -10.36 -16.90
C MET A 200 30.39 -11.58 -16.76
N HIS A 201 29.54 -11.56 -15.72
CA HIS A 201 28.61 -12.66 -15.45
C HIS A 201 27.43 -12.64 -16.42
N VAL A 202 26.89 -11.46 -16.73
CA VAL A 202 25.72 -11.31 -17.58
C VAL A 202 26.08 -11.47 -19.07
N PHE A 203 27.14 -10.79 -19.53
CA PHE A 203 27.46 -10.71 -20.95
C PHE A 203 28.64 -11.61 -21.36
N GLY A 204 29.21 -12.38 -20.43
CA GLY A 204 30.43 -13.16 -20.65
C GLY A 204 31.71 -12.33 -20.45
N ARG A 205 32.86 -13.00 -20.30
CA ARG A 205 34.12 -12.35 -19.88
C ARG A 205 34.62 -11.29 -20.88
N ASP A 206 34.67 -11.62 -22.16
CA ASP A 206 35.25 -10.72 -23.16
C ASP A 206 34.26 -9.61 -23.52
N SER A 207 33.05 -9.98 -23.92
CA SER A 207 31.98 -9.04 -24.24
C SER A 207 31.56 -8.15 -23.07
N GLY A 208 31.45 -8.72 -21.86
CA GLY A 208 31.17 -7.94 -20.66
C GLY A 208 32.23 -6.89 -20.36
N ARG A 209 33.51 -7.18 -20.65
CA ARG A 209 34.61 -6.22 -20.46
C ARG A 209 34.51 -5.05 -21.41
N GLU A 210 34.17 -5.32 -22.66
CA GLU A 210 33.98 -4.29 -23.67
C GLU A 210 32.74 -3.44 -23.36
N ILE A 211 31.61 -4.08 -23.07
CA ILE A 211 30.36 -3.43 -22.68
C ILE A 211 30.57 -2.54 -21.45
N TYR A 212 31.22 -3.03 -20.39
CA TYR A 212 31.53 -2.21 -19.21
C TYR A 212 32.42 -1.01 -19.54
N ASN A 213 33.43 -1.19 -20.39
CA ASN A 213 34.32 -0.10 -20.79
C ASN A 213 33.60 1.00 -21.57
N ILE A 214 32.56 0.64 -22.31
CA ILE A 214 31.70 1.59 -23.02
C ILE A 214 30.77 2.29 -22.02
N ILE A 215 30.09 1.53 -21.16
CA ILE A 215 29.10 2.06 -20.22
C ILE A 215 29.73 2.99 -19.17
N LYS A 216 30.94 2.68 -18.68
CA LYS A 216 31.60 3.49 -17.62
C LYS A 216 31.90 4.93 -18.02
N GLU A 217 31.92 5.23 -19.33
CA GLU A 217 32.12 6.58 -19.87
C GLU A 217 30.78 7.33 -20.00
N VAL A 218 29.66 6.61 -19.90
CA VAL A 218 28.30 7.12 -20.09
C VAL A 218 27.56 7.30 -18.76
N VAL A 219 27.84 6.43 -17.78
CA VAL A 219 27.25 6.35 -16.42
C VAL A 219 28.11 7.05 -15.37
#